data_AF-A0A8T7D905-F1
#
_entry.id   AF-A0A8T7D905-F1
#
_cell.length_a   1.000
_cell.length_b   1.000
_cell.length_c   1.000
_cell.angle_alpha   90.00
_cell.angle_beta   90.00
_cell.angle_gamma   90.00
#
_symmetry.space_group_name_H-M   'P 1'
#
loop_
_entity.id
_entity.type
_entity.pdbx_description
1 polymer ?
#
loop_
_entity_poly.entity_id
_entity_poly.type
_entity_poly.pdbx_seq_one_letter_code
_entity_poly.pdbx_strand_id
1 'polypeptide(L)'
;MDILGIDIGFGFTKATNGKESVIFKSIFGEAAQIQFRDQLMDQAGPESYLHLEIDGVPYFIGELAERQSNVCSFTLDHSQFVESFAKTMALGAMASLMPESGSVRIVTGLPVGYYQRQRDQLASILRGRHNLVQIDSKGTQRELAINVVQTR
;
A
#
# COMPACT_ATOMS: atom_id res chain seq x y z
N MET A 1 5.36 -9.01 -17.79
CA MET A 1 4.00 -8.62 -17.38
C MET A 1 3.73 -9.33 -16.09
N ASP A 2 3.68 -8.56 -15.01
CA ASP A 2 3.84 -9.11 -13.67
C ASP A 2 2.49 -9.50 -13.08
N ILE A 3 2.53 -10.46 -12.16
CA ILE A 3 1.36 -10.88 -11.39
C ILE A 3 1.68 -10.63 -9.93
N LEU A 4 0.77 -9.96 -9.23
CA LEU A 4 0.91 -9.66 -7.82
C LEU A 4 -0.30 -10.22 -7.07
N GLY A 5 -0.03 -11.11 -6.11
CA GLY A 5 -1.03 -11.54 -5.13
C GLY A 5 -1.04 -10.55 -3.98
N ILE A 6 -2.21 -10.00 -3.63
CA ILE A 6 -2.38 -9.07 -2.51
C ILE A 6 -3.55 -9.54 -1.64
N ASP A 7 -3.25 -9.92 -0.39
CA ASP A 7 -4.21 -10.18 0.68
C ASP A 7 -4.26 -8.95 1.59
N ILE A 8 -5.36 -8.20 1.52
CA ILE A 8 -5.57 -7.00 2.33
C ILE A 8 -6.48 -7.39 3.50
N GLY A 9 -5.88 -7.74 4.64
CA GLY A 9 -6.62 -8.01 5.88
C GLY A 9 -6.78 -6.75 6.73
N PHE A 10 -7.65 -6.79 7.74
CA PHE A 10 -7.80 -5.67 8.68
C PHE A 10 -6.59 -5.44 9.57
N GLY A 11 -5.85 -6.49 9.93
CA GLY A 11 -4.64 -6.37 10.75
C GLY A 11 -3.38 -6.18 9.92
N PHE A 12 -3.26 -6.93 8.82
CA PHE A 12 -2.04 -6.96 8.00
C PHE A 12 -2.39 -7.09 6.53
N THR A 13 -1.66 -6.35 5.70
CA THR A 13 -1.61 -6.53 4.26
C THR A 13 -0.39 -7.36 3.93
N LYS A 14 -0.60 -8.37 3.09
CA LYS A 14 0.43 -9.31 2.65
C LYS A 14 0.42 -9.34 1.13
N ALA A 15 1.60 -9.32 0.52
CA ALA A 15 1.68 -9.39 -0.92
C ALA A 15 2.89 -10.20 -1.39
N THR A 16 2.80 -10.76 -2.59
CA THR A 16 3.89 -11.48 -3.24
C THR A 16 3.83 -11.36 -4.76
N ASN A 17 5.00 -11.24 -5.39
CA ASN A 17 5.19 -11.36 -6.83
C ASN A 17 5.66 -12.78 -7.25
N GLY A 18 5.65 -13.74 -6.32
CA GLY A 18 6.13 -15.11 -6.51
C GLY A 18 7.64 -15.30 -6.29
N LYS A 19 8.40 -14.22 -6.11
CA LYS A 19 9.84 -14.26 -5.76
C LYS A 19 10.09 -13.62 -4.40
N GLU A 20 9.49 -12.47 -4.19
CA GLU A 20 9.56 -11.66 -2.97
C GLU A 20 8.17 -11.60 -2.34
N SER A 21 8.15 -11.38 -1.03
CA SER A 21 6.92 -11.18 -0.28
C SER A 21 7.11 -10.02 0.69
N VAL A 22 6.04 -9.27 0.94
CA VAL A 22 6.01 -8.23 1.98
C VAL A 22 4.81 -8.41 2.89
N ILE A 23 4.98 -8.02 4.14
CA ILE A 23 3.92 -7.97 5.14
C ILE A 23 4.08 -6.67 5.92
N PHE A 24 3.00 -5.92 6.05
CA PHE A 24 2.96 -4.70 6.85
C PHE A 24 1.59 -4.55 7.53
N LYS A 25 1.54 -3.82 8.64
CA LYS A 25 0.28 -3.52 9.33
C LYS A 25 -0.69 -2.79 8.39
N SER A 26 -1.96 -3.17 8.43
CA SER A 26 -3.03 -2.53 7.66
C SER A 26 -3.46 -1.24 8.34
N ILE A 27 -2.59 -0.24 8.31
CA ILE A 27 -2.75 1.09 8.88
C ILE A 27 -2.05 2.10 7.98
N PHE A 28 -2.57 3.32 7.92
CA PHE A 28 -1.89 4.44 7.28
C PHE A 28 -2.22 5.74 8.00
N GLY A 29 -1.39 6.76 7.86
CA GLY A 29 -1.64 8.08 8.39
C GLY A 29 -0.95 9.13 7.54
N GLU A 30 -1.38 10.39 7.67
CA GLU A 30 -0.67 11.48 7.01
C GLU A 30 0.79 11.50 7.47
N ALA A 31 1.68 11.78 6.52
CA ALA A 31 3.09 11.90 6.81
C ALA A 31 3.33 13.20 7.59
N ALA A 32 3.72 13.08 8.86
CA ALA A 32 4.25 14.21 9.60
C ALA A 32 5.60 14.65 9.00
N GLN A 33 5.92 15.93 9.12
CA GLN A 33 7.22 16.44 8.68
C GLN A 33 8.32 15.81 9.54
N ILE A 34 9.10 14.88 8.96
CA ILE A 34 10.18 14.20 9.69
C ILE A 34 11.33 15.18 9.90
N GLN A 35 11.46 15.71 11.12
CA GLN A 35 12.54 16.66 11.47
C GLN A 35 13.89 15.98 11.75
N PHE A 36 13.90 14.69 12.13
CA PHE A 36 15.11 13.93 12.48
C PHE A 36 15.09 12.51 11.89
N ARG A 37 15.62 12.36 10.65
CA ARG A 37 15.64 11.07 9.93
C ARG A 37 16.67 10.08 10.46
N ASP A 38 17.80 10.56 10.99
CA ASP A 38 18.93 9.70 11.37
C ASP A 38 18.65 8.83 12.60
N GLN A 39 17.77 9.26 13.51
CA GLN A 39 17.40 8.48 14.72
C GLN A 39 16.34 7.39 14.44
N LEU A 40 15.68 7.44 13.29
CA LEU A 40 14.65 6.47 12.88
C LEU A 40 15.22 5.18 12.27
N MET A 41 16.49 5.20 11.87
CA MET A 41 17.13 4.13 11.12
C MET A 41 17.47 2.89 11.97
N ASP A 42 17.61 3.04 13.29
CA ASP A 42 18.13 1.99 14.18
C ASP A 42 17.11 0.94 14.62
N GLN A 43 15.83 1.07 14.25
CA GLN A 43 14.76 0.22 14.81
C GLN A 43 13.85 -0.48 13.77
N ALA A 44 14.17 -0.39 12.47
CA ALA A 44 13.28 -0.91 11.43
C ALA A 44 14.07 -1.42 10.21
N GLY A 45 13.79 -2.64 9.76
CA GLY A 45 14.32 -3.15 8.49
C GLY A 45 13.75 -2.37 7.30
N PRO A 46 14.42 -2.37 6.12
CA PRO A 46 13.99 -1.59 4.95
C PRO A 46 12.56 -1.91 4.48
N GLU A 47 12.05 -3.12 4.73
CA GLU A 47 10.67 -3.51 4.41
C GLU A 47 9.59 -2.81 5.25
N SER A 48 9.98 -2.13 6.34
CA SER A 48 9.07 -1.42 7.24
C SER A 48 9.02 0.08 7.03
N TYR A 49 9.69 0.61 6.00
CA TYR A 49 9.68 2.03 5.63
C TYR A 49 8.83 2.30 4.40
N LEU A 50 7.52 2.46 4.60
CA LEU A 50 6.57 2.81 3.55
C LEU A 50 6.09 4.26 3.69
N HIS A 51 6.77 5.15 2.98
CA HIS A 51 6.38 6.54 2.82
C HIS A 51 6.05 6.80 1.35
N LEU A 52 4.77 7.04 1.06
CA LEU A 52 4.25 7.24 -0.29
C LEU A 52 3.50 8.55 -0.41
N GLU A 53 3.74 9.30 -1.48
CA GLU A 53 2.84 10.33 -1.96
C GLU A 53 1.86 9.70 -2.94
N ILE A 54 0.57 9.79 -2.59
CA ILE A 54 -0.55 9.26 -3.37
C ILE A 54 -1.45 10.43 -3.72
N ASP A 55 -1.66 10.68 -5.02
CA ASP A 55 -2.50 11.77 -5.50
C ASP A 55 -2.10 13.15 -4.91
N GLY A 56 -0.79 13.37 -4.69
CA GLY A 56 -0.23 14.60 -4.11
C GLY A 56 -0.26 14.69 -2.58
N VAL A 57 -0.73 13.65 -1.89
CA VAL A 57 -0.84 13.61 -0.43
C VAL A 57 0.16 12.60 0.14
N PRO A 58 1.06 13.00 1.05
CA PRO A 58 2.05 12.10 1.62
C PRO A 58 1.47 11.29 2.79
N TYR A 59 1.70 9.98 2.74
CA TYR A 59 1.24 9.01 3.71
C TYR A 59 2.40 8.16 4.24
N PHE A 60 2.37 7.87 5.54
CA PHE A 60 3.05 6.71 6.09
C PHE A 60 2.07 5.52 6.07
N ILE A 61 2.60 4.34 5.78
CA ILE A 61 1.85 3.08 5.74
C ILE A 61 2.55 2.05 6.64
N GLY A 62 1.76 1.17 7.25
CA GLY A 62 2.29 0.09 8.07
C GLY A 62 2.94 0.56 9.35
N GLU A 63 4.01 -0.13 9.75
CA GLU A 63 4.77 0.13 10.97
C GLU A 63 5.29 1.57 11.02
N LEU A 64 5.58 2.19 9.88
CA LEU A 64 6.00 3.60 9.83
C LEU A 64 4.88 4.53 10.27
N ALA A 65 3.63 4.27 9.84
CA ALA A 65 2.47 5.06 10.24
C ALA A 65 2.25 4.97 11.76
N GLU A 66 2.28 3.76 12.31
CA GLU A 66 2.12 3.55 13.77
C GLU A 66 3.13 4.35 14.59
N ARG A 67 4.38 4.42 14.12
CA ARG A 67 5.46 5.07 14.85
C ARG A 67 5.46 6.59 14.68
N GLN A 68 5.02 7.10 13.53
CA GLN A 68 5.33 8.48 13.10
C GLN A 68 4.12 9.34 12.75
N SER A 69 2.97 8.74 12.45
CA SER A 69 1.76 9.52 12.18
C SER A 69 1.10 9.94 13.49
N ASN A 70 0.72 11.22 13.57
CA ASN A 70 -0.05 11.74 14.71
C ASN A 70 -1.42 11.06 14.83
N VAL A 71 -2.02 10.73 13.68
CA VAL A 71 -3.32 10.05 13.60
C VAL A 71 -3.19 8.92 12.58
N CYS A 72 -3.51 7.70 13.02
CA CYS A 72 -3.57 6.52 12.16
C CYS A 72 -5.01 6.20 11.79
N SER A 73 -5.25 5.97 10.50
CA SER A 73 -6.46 5.38 9.95
C SER A 73 -6.32 3.86 9.92
N PHE A 74 -7.34 3.19 10.43
CA PHE A 74 -7.56 1.75 10.32
C PHE A 74 -9.06 1.51 10.28
N THR A 75 -9.49 0.34 9.80
CA THR A 75 -10.91 0.00 9.80
C THR A 75 -11.14 -1.46 10.13
N LEU A 76 -12.26 -1.72 10.80
CA LEU A 76 -12.87 -3.05 10.94
C LEU A 76 -14.21 -3.12 10.20
N ASP A 77 -14.60 -2.03 9.54
CA ASP A 77 -15.82 -1.91 8.75
C ASP A 77 -15.53 -2.31 7.30
N HIS A 78 -16.30 -3.27 6.80
CA HIS A 78 -16.09 -3.84 5.47
C HIS A 78 -16.51 -2.91 4.33
N SER A 79 -17.38 -1.94 4.58
CA SER A 79 -17.79 -0.95 3.57
C SER A 79 -16.69 0.11 3.43
N GLN A 80 -16.26 0.67 4.57
CA GLN A 80 -15.14 1.63 4.61
C GLN A 80 -13.85 1.03 4.04
N PHE A 81 -13.64 -0.27 4.27
CA PHE A 81 -12.52 -1.02 3.72
C PHE A 81 -12.38 -0.87 2.20
N VAL A 82 -13.46 -1.12 1.46
CA VAL A 82 -13.42 -1.04 -0.01
C VAL A 82 -13.39 0.40 -0.48
N GLU A 83 -14.11 1.29 0.19
CA GLU A 83 -14.24 2.69 -0.25
C GLU A 83 -12.95 3.49 -0.13
N SER A 84 -12.15 3.25 0.92
CA SER A 84 -11.04 4.14 1.27
C SER A 84 -9.76 3.44 1.72
N PHE A 85 -9.83 2.18 2.14
CA PHE A 85 -8.70 1.51 2.77
C PHE A 85 -7.90 0.66 1.80
N ALA A 86 -8.59 -0.14 0.99
CA ALA A 86 -7.98 -1.15 0.13
C ALA A 86 -7.05 -0.56 -0.94
N LYS A 87 -7.38 0.62 -1.50
CA LYS A 87 -6.53 1.29 -2.49
C LYS A 87 -5.16 1.63 -1.89
N THR A 88 -5.12 2.28 -0.74
CA THR A 88 -3.86 2.69 -0.09
C THR A 88 -2.98 1.49 0.26
N MET A 89 -3.57 0.42 0.81
CA MET A 89 -2.83 -0.81 1.12
C MET A 89 -2.29 -1.50 -0.14
N ALA A 90 -3.10 -1.60 -1.20
CA ALA A 90 -2.64 -2.16 -2.47
C ALA A 90 -1.50 -1.35 -3.08
N LEU A 91 -1.55 -0.03 -3.00
CA LEU A 91 -0.47 0.86 -3.48
C LEU A 91 0.81 0.68 -2.66
N GLY A 92 0.72 0.52 -1.34
CA GLY A 92 1.84 0.16 -0.47
C GLY A 92 2.52 -1.15 -0.90
N ALA A 93 1.72 -2.19 -1.13
CA ALA A 93 2.21 -3.47 -1.63
C ALA A 93 2.86 -3.37 -3.02
N MET A 94 2.23 -2.65 -3.95
CA MET A 94 2.76 -2.44 -5.29
C MET A 94 4.08 -1.66 -5.26
N ALA A 95 4.18 -0.60 -4.46
CA ALA A 95 5.41 0.19 -4.33
C ALA A 95 6.60 -0.62 -3.78
N SER A 96 6.31 -1.66 -3.02
CA SER A 96 7.34 -2.53 -2.45
C SER A 96 7.83 -3.60 -3.43
N LEU A 97 6.95 -4.10 -4.29
CA LEU A 97 7.21 -5.31 -5.09
C LEU A 97 7.32 -5.08 -6.60
N MET A 98 6.99 -3.88 -7.08
CA MET A 98 7.07 -3.51 -8.49
C MET A 98 8.31 -2.66 -8.80
N PRO A 99 8.87 -2.78 -10.02
CA PRO A 99 9.79 -1.78 -10.55
C PRO A 99 9.11 -0.41 -10.72
N GLU A 100 9.93 0.62 -10.96
CA GLU A 100 9.50 2.02 -11.12
C GLU A 100 8.42 2.22 -12.18
N SER A 101 8.44 1.46 -13.27
CA SER A 101 7.36 1.49 -14.24
C SER A 101 7.02 0.10 -14.73
N GLY A 102 5.73 -0.19 -14.83
CA GLY A 102 5.28 -1.50 -15.26
C GLY A 102 3.77 -1.65 -15.36
N SER A 103 3.37 -2.78 -15.94
CA SER A 103 1.98 -3.22 -15.96
C SER A 103 1.83 -4.53 -15.18
N VAL A 104 0.80 -4.58 -14.32
CA VAL A 104 0.60 -5.68 -13.37
C VAL A 104 -0.84 -6.20 -13.43
N ARG A 105 -0.99 -7.52 -13.25
CA ARG A 105 -2.28 -8.14 -12.91
C ARG A 105 -2.32 -8.38 -11.41
N ILE A 106 -3.36 -7.88 -10.76
CA ILE A 106 -3.58 -8.09 -9.32
C ILE A 106 -4.50 -9.30 -9.14
N VAL A 107 -4.12 -10.18 -8.22
CA VAL A 107 -4.98 -11.23 -7.67
C VAL A 107 -5.23 -10.87 -6.21
N THR A 108 -6.49 -10.65 -5.85
CA THR A 108 -6.85 -10.22 -4.48
C THR A 108 -8.12 -10.90 -4.00
N GLY A 109 -8.39 -10.80 -2.69
CA GLY A 109 -9.48 -11.48 -2.03
C GLY A 109 -10.41 -10.53 -1.29
N LEU A 110 -11.63 -10.98 -1.07
CA LEU A 110 -12.58 -10.40 -0.11
C LEU A 110 -13.16 -11.52 0.74
N PRO A 111 -13.57 -11.26 1.99
CA PRO A 111 -14.33 -12.23 2.76
C PRO A 111 -15.57 -12.69 1.98
N VAL A 112 -15.90 -13.99 2.08
CA VAL A 112 -16.91 -14.64 1.22
C VAL A 112 -18.27 -13.93 1.22
N GLY A 113 -18.72 -13.41 2.37
CA GLY A 113 -20.00 -12.70 2.51
C GLY A 113 -20.06 -11.32 1.83
N TYR A 114 -18.91 -10.80 1.40
CA TYR A 114 -18.76 -9.49 0.77
C TYR A 114 -18.33 -9.59 -0.70
N TYR A 115 -17.67 -10.69 -1.08
CA TYR A 115 -17.13 -10.91 -2.41
C TYR A 115 -18.13 -10.59 -3.53
N GLN A 116 -19.33 -11.17 -3.49
CA GLN A 116 -20.32 -10.97 -4.57
C GLN A 116 -20.75 -9.51 -4.75
N ARG A 117 -20.78 -8.72 -3.68
CA ARG A 117 -21.26 -7.33 -3.70
C ARG A 117 -20.16 -6.31 -3.96
N GLN A 118 -18.94 -6.62 -3.54
CA GLN A 118 -17.85 -5.64 -3.50
C GLN A 118 -16.69 -5.92 -4.47
N ARG A 119 -16.61 -7.11 -5.09
CA ARG A 119 -15.49 -7.45 -6.00
C ARG A 119 -15.34 -6.45 -7.15
N ASP A 120 -16.45 -5.98 -7.71
CA ASP A 120 -16.43 -5.13 -8.90
C ASP A 120 -16.02 -3.71 -8.52
N GLN A 121 -16.42 -3.24 -7.34
CA GLN A 121 -15.97 -1.97 -6.75
C GLN A 121 -14.48 -2.02 -6.44
N LEU A 122 -14.00 -3.05 -5.74
CA LEU A 122 -12.57 -3.24 -5.44
C LEU A 122 -11.74 -3.34 -6.73
N ALA A 123 -12.25 -4.07 -7.72
CA ALA A 123 -11.61 -4.14 -9.03
C ALA A 123 -11.54 -2.76 -9.72
N SER A 124 -12.60 -1.96 -9.62
CA SER A 124 -12.67 -0.63 -10.23
C SER A 124 -11.69 0.35 -9.60
N ILE A 125 -11.55 0.37 -8.27
CA ILE A 125 -10.65 1.32 -7.59
C ILE A 125 -9.17 0.99 -7.81
N LEU A 126 -8.85 -0.28 -8.05
CA LEU A 126 -7.48 -0.75 -8.26
C LEU A 126 -7.05 -0.68 -9.72
N ARG A 127 -7.96 -0.79 -10.69
CA ARG A 127 -7.63 -0.76 -12.12
C ARG A 127 -7.16 0.62 -12.57
N GLY A 128 -6.38 0.62 -13.64
CA GLY A 128 -5.90 1.84 -14.28
C GLY A 128 -4.49 2.24 -13.85
N ARG A 129 -4.12 3.46 -14.20
CA ARG A 129 -2.77 4.00 -13.98
C ARG A 129 -2.70 4.71 -12.63
N HIS A 130 -1.71 4.34 -11.83
CA HIS A 130 -1.36 4.97 -10.57
C HIS A 130 0.03 5.55 -10.69
N ASN A 131 0.16 6.84 -10.45
CA ASN A 131 1.45 7.51 -10.31
C ASN A 131 1.65 7.81 -8.82
N LEU A 132 2.78 7.38 -8.26
CA LEU A 132 3.10 7.51 -6.84
C LEU A 132 4.52 8.07 -6.72
N VAL A 133 4.82 8.71 -5.61
CA VAL A 133 6.21 9.00 -5.23
C VAL A 133 6.53 8.19 -3.98
N GLN A 134 7.51 7.30 -4.07
CA GLN A 134 8.04 6.65 -2.89
C GLN A 134 9.22 7.47 -2.36
N ILE A 135 9.20 7.73 -1.06
CA ILE A 135 10.25 8.45 -0.37
C ILE A 135 10.99 7.43 0.48
N ASP A 136 12.30 7.26 0.26
CA ASP A 136 13.12 6.37 1.07
C ASP A 136 13.46 7.01 2.43
N SER A 137 14.13 6.25 3.29
CA SER A 137 14.55 6.73 4.62
C SER A 137 15.53 7.90 4.60
N LYS A 138 16.23 8.11 3.48
CA LYS A 138 17.15 9.24 3.26
C LYS A 138 16.44 10.46 2.67
N GLY A 139 15.16 10.33 2.32
CA GLY A 139 14.39 11.37 1.65
C GLY A 139 14.57 11.38 0.13
N THR A 140 15.23 10.37 -0.46
CA THR A 140 15.30 10.21 -1.90
C THR A 140 13.91 9.89 -2.43
N GLN A 141 13.49 10.61 -3.46
CA GLN A 141 12.22 10.39 -4.13
C GLN A 141 12.42 9.46 -5.32
N ARG A 142 11.49 8.50 -5.45
CA ARG A 142 11.40 7.57 -6.57
C ARG A 142 10.00 7.60 -7.12
N GLU A 143 9.86 8.00 -8.37
CA GLU A 143 8.57 7.98 -9.06
C GLU A 143 8.20 6.56 -9.47
N LEU A 144 6.96 6.18 -9.21
CA LEU A 144 6.39 4.89 -9.57
C LEU A 144 5.19 5.10 -10.50
N ALA A 145 5.22 4.53 -11.69
CA ALA A 145 4.16 4.58 -12.68
C ALA A 145 3.65 3.15 -12.98
N ILE A 146 2.62 2.74 -12.25
CA ILE A 146 2.10 1.37 -12.24
C ILE A 146 0.74 1.34 -12.92
N ASN A 147 0.59 0.48 -13.93
CA ASN A 147 -0.67 0.28 -14.63
C ASN A 147 -1.28 -1.08 -14.26
N VAL A 148 -2.41 -1.06 -13.56
CA VAL A 148 -3.15 -2.27 -13.21
C VAL A 148 -4.08 -2.63 -14.36
N VAL A 149 -3.66 -3.61 -15.16
CA VAL A 149 -4.37 -4.01 -16.38
C VAL A 149 -5.51 -5.00 -16.11
N GLN A 150 -5.44 -5.73 -15.00
CA GLN A 150 -6.47 -6.68 -14.60
C GLN A 150 -6.45 -6.87 -13.09
N THR A 151 -7.64 -7.09 -12.52
CA THR A 151 -7.87 -7.52 -11.14
C THR A 151 -8.71 -8.80 -11.18
N ARG A 152 -8.32 -9.81 -10.40
CA ARG A 152 -9.00 -11.10 -10.26
C ARG A 152 -9.26 -11.42 -8.80
#